data_AF-A0A1C6GGF1-F1
#
_entry.id   AF-A0A1C6GGF1-F1
#
_cell.length_a   1.000
_cell.length_b   1.000
_cell.length_c   1.000
_cell.angle_alpha   90.00
_cell.angle_beta   90.00
_cell.angle_gamma   90.00
#
_symmetry.space_group_name_H-M   'P 1'
#
loop_
_entity.id
_entity.type
_entity.pdbx_description
1 polymer ?
#
loop_
_entity_poly.entity_id
_entity_poly.type
_entity_poly.pdbx_seq_one_letter_code
_entity_poly.pdbx_strand_id
1 'polypeptide(L)' 'MFLVSYLDGVPVCGLPGCVMYAKRTIFDLLLPRLLADDPITAEDIARLGEGGLCLGCAECHWPNCGFGHC' A
#
# COMPACT_ATOMS: atom_id res chain seq x y z
N MET A 1 5.00 -6.08 4.47
CA MET A 1 4.85 -5.54 5.83
C MET A 1 4.68 -4.04 5.74
N PHE A 2 3.52 -3.52 6.13
CA PHE A 2 3.21 -2.09 6.20
C PHE A 2 2.47 -1.85 7.51
N LEU A 3 2.81 -0.77 8.20
CA LEU A 3 2.21 -0.39 9.47
C LEU A 3 1.69 1.05 9.34
N VAL A 4 0.57 1.34 9.98
CA VAL A 4 0.03 2.69 10.08
C VAL A 4 -0.44 2.91 11.52
N SER A 5 -0.15 4.10 12.04
CA SER A 5 -0.76 4.64 13.25
C SER A 5 -1.12 6.10 13.01
N TYR A 6 -1.90 6.68 13.92
CA TYR A 6 -2.30 8.08 13.86
C TYR A 6 -1.87 8.76 15.15
N LEU A 7 -1.05 9.81 15.02
CA LEU A 7 -0.61 10.66 16.13
C LEU A 7 -1.20 12.05 15.92
N ASP A 8 -2.11 12.46 16.80
CA ASP A 8 -2.81 13.75 16.71
C ASP A 8 -3.47 13.97 15.33
N GLY A 9 -4.01 12.90 14.73
CA GLY A 9 -4.61 12.92 13.40
C GLY A 9 -3.62 12.81 12.23
N VAL A 10 -2.31 12.90 12.49
CA VAL A 10 -1.26 12.75 11.47
C VAL A 10 -0.94 11.27 11.27
N PRO A 11 -1.00 10.73 10.03
CA PRO A 11 -0.64 9.35 9.77
C PRO A 11 0.88 9.14 9.91
N VAL A 12 1.27 8.16 10.73
CA VAL A 12 2.64 7.70 10.90
C VAL A 12 2.76 6.32 10.25
N CYS A 13 3.51 6.24 9.14
CA CYS A 13 3.63 5.02 8.34
C CYS A 13 4.97 4.31 8.59
N GLY A 14 4.91 3.04 8.98
CA GLY A 14 6.05 2.14 9.03
C GLY A 14 6.20 1.39 7.70
N LEU A 15 7.28 1.70 6.97
CA LEU A 15 7.55 1.11 5.65
C LEU A 15 8.62 0.02 5.74
N PRO A 16 8.52 -1.05 4.93
CA PRO A 16 9.56 -2.06 4.85
C PRO A 16 10.78 -1.49 4.13
N GLY A 17 12.00 -1.92 4.49
CA GLY A 17 13.22 -1.43 3.84
C GLY A 17 13.26 -1.65 2.32
N CYS A 18 12.51 -2.63 1.81
CA CYS A 18 12.39 -2.86 0.36
C CYS A 18 11.72 -1.72 -0.40
N VAL A 19 10.99 -0.80 0.27
CA VAL A 19 10.37 0.37 -0.39
C VAL A 19 11.38 1.27 -1.09
N MET A 20 12.64 1.27 -0.64
CA MET A 20 13.71 2.05 -1.27
C MET A 20 14.14 1.50 -2.64
N TYR A 21 13.85 0.22 -2.92
CA TYR A 21 14.36 -0.49 -4.09
C TYR A 21 13.24 -1.03 -4.99
N ALA A 22 12.11 -1.42 -4.41
CA ALA A 22 10.95 -1.87 -5.13
C ALA A 22 10.21 -0.67 -5.73
N LYS A 23 10.01 -0.68 -7.06
CA LYS A 23 9.32 0.41 -7.77
C LYS A 23 7.87 0.63 -7.32
N ARG A 24 7.21 -0.42 -6.79
CA ARG A 24 5.83 -0.40 -6.30
C ARG A 24 5.73 -1.32 -5.10
N THR A 25 4.99 -0.87 -4.10
CA THR A 25 4.72 -1.56 -2.85
C THR A 25 3.27 -1.28 -2.41
N ILE A 26 2.81 -1.95 -1.35
CA ILE A 26 1.52 -1.65 -0.72
C ILE A 26 1.37 -0.17 -0.31
N PHE A 27 2.47 0.54 -0.02
CA PHE A 27 2.42 1.96 0.30
C PHE A 27 1.85 2.78 -0.86
N ASP A 28 2.19 2.45 -2.10
CA ASP A 28 1.71 3.15 -3.30
C ASP A 28 0.20 2.98 -3.51
N LEU A 29 -0.39 1.90 -3.00
CA LEU A 29 -1.84 1.68 -3.02
C LEU A 29 -2.57 2.51 -1.97
N LEU A 30 -1.96 2.70 -0.80
CA LEU A 30 -2.57 3.40 0.34
C LEU A 30 -2.27 4.90 0.35
N LEU A 31 -1.17 5.33 -0.29
CA LEU A 31 -0.76 6.72 -0.35
C LEU A 31 -1.85 7.67 -0.87
N PRO A 32 -2.63 7.36 -1.93
CA PRO A 32 -3.71 8.24 -2.38
C PRO A 32 -4.79 8.47 -1.32
N ARG A 33 -5.11 7.45 -0.51
CA ARG A 33 -6.09 7.55 0.58
C ARG A 33 -5.53 8.40 1.73
N LEU A 34 -4.28 8.18 2.11
CA LEU A 34 -3.59 8.99 3.12
C LEU A 34 -3.53 10.48 2.73
N LEU A 35 -3.28 10.78 1.45
CA LEU A 35 -3.27 12.16 0.93
C LEU A 35 -4.66 12.79 0.83
N ALA A 36 -5.72 11.97 0.82
CA ALA A 36 -7.10 12.42 0.79
C ALA A 36 -7.73 12.54 2.18
N ASP A 37 -6.92 12.43 3.25
CA ASP A 37 -7.36 12.36 4.65
C ASP A 37 -8.38 11.23 4.90
N ASP A 38 -8.34 10.16 4.08
CA ASP A 38 -9.17 8.97 4.25
C ASP A 38 -8.48 7.97 5.20
N PRO A 39 -9.01 7.73 6.41
CA PRO A 39 -8.36 6.90 7.40
C PRO A 39 -8.23 5.44 6.95
N ILE A 40 -7.04 4.88 7.14
CA ILE A 40 -6.73 3.48 6.84
C ILE A 40 -7.01 2.64 8.09
N THR A 41 -7.85 1.62 7.92
CA THR A 41 -8.19 0.66 8.97
C THR A 41 -7.29 -0.58 8.91
N ALA A 42 -7.28 -1.36 9.99
CA ALA A 42 -6.61 -2.66 9.99
C ALA A 42 -7.20 -3.63 8.94
N GLU A 43 -8.50 -3.53 8.67
CA GLU A 43 -9.17 -4.35 7.66
C GLU A 43 -8.71 -4.00 6.24
N ASP A 44 -8.51 -2.71 5.93
CA ASP A 44 -7.95 -2.26 4.65
C ASP A 44 -6.59 -2.90 4.37
N ILE A 45 -5.72 -2.95 5.40
CA ILE A 45 -4.40 -3.56 5.29
C ILE A 45 -4.49 -5.09 5.18
N ALA A 46 -5.38 -5.73 5.94
CA ALA A 46 -5.55 -7.18 5.92
C ALA A 46 -6.01 -7.69 4.55
N ARG A 47 -6.92 -6.97 3.89
CA ARG A 47 -7.39 -7.28 2.53
C ARG A 47 -6.26 -7.30 1.51
N LEU A 48 -5.30 -6.38 1.66
CA LEU A 48 -4.11 -6.28 0.81
C LEU A 48 -3.04 -7.36 1.09
N GLY A 49 -3.31 -8.33 1.98
CA GLY A 49 -2.38 -9.42 2.28
C GLY A 49 -2.07 -10.33 1.08
N GLU A 50 -3.09 -10.66 0.27
CA GLU A 50 -2.95 -11.49 -0.95
C GLU A 50 -2.72 -10.63 -2.20
N GLY A 51 -3.30 -9.42 -2.27
CA GLY A 51 -3.21 -8.52 -3.42
C GLY A 51 -2.06 -7.51 -3.38
N GLY A 52 -1.31 -7.41 -2.28
CA GLY A 52 -0.31 -6.33 -2.08
C GLY A 52 1.01 -6.51 -2.81
N LEU A 53 1.18 -7.57 -3.61
CA LEU A 53 2.44 -7.90 -4.27
C LEU A 53 2.46 -7.49 -5.75
N CYS A 54 3.38 -6.60 -6.12
CA CYS A 54 3.63 -6.27 -7.53
C CYS A 54 4.57 -7.30 -8.16
N LEU A 55 4.17 -7.90 -9.29
CA LEU A 55 4.95 -8.93 -10.00
C LEU A 55 6.09 -8.37 -10.87
N GLY A 56 6.21 -7.03 -11.00
CA GLY A 56 7.29 -6.41 -11.76
C GLY A 56 7.25 -6.69 -13.26
N CYS A 57 6.05 -6.81 -13.85
CA CYS A 57 5.86 -7.04 -15.28
C CYS A 57 6.62 -6.01 -16.14
N ALA A 58 7.08 -6.44 -17.32
CA ALA A 58 7.80 -5.57 -18.26
C ALA A 58 6.96 -4.36 -18.70
N GLU A 59 5.68 -4.59 -18.99
CA GLU A 59 4.66 -3.57 -19.18
C GLU A 59 3.71 -3.56 -17.98
N CYS A 60 3.32 -2.37 -17.51
CA CYS A 60 2.46 -2.24 -16.33
C CYS A 60 0.99 -2.43 -16.71
N HIS A 61 0.35 -3.44 -16.14
CA HIS A 61 -1.06 -3.75 -16.44
C HIS A 61 -2.02 -3.30 -15.35
N TRP A 62 -1.54 -2.67 -14.27
CA TRP A 62 -2.39 -2.19 -13.19
C TRP A 62 -3.39 -1.12 -13.72
N PRO A 63 -4.68 -1.17 -13.35
CA PRO A 63 -5.30 -2.01 -12.32
C PRO A 63 -5.81 -3.37 -12.83
N ASN A 64 -5.54 -3.80 -14.06
CA ASN A 64 -5.98 -5.10 -14.58
C ASN A 64 -4.98 -6.23 -14.29
N CYS A 65 -4.46 -6.33 -13.07
CA CYS A 65 -3.57 -7.39 -12.60
C CYS A 65 -3.82 -7.67 -11.11
N GLY A 66 -3.23 -8.72 -10.52
CA GLY A 66 -3.48 -9.05 -9.10
C GLY A 66 -3.01 -8.01 -8.07
N PHE A 67 -2.24 -6.99 -8.48
CA PHE A 67 -1.76 -5.96 -7.56
C PHE A 67 -2.90 -5.01 -7.15
N GLY A 68 -3.19 -4.94 -5.85
CA GLY A 68 -4.28 -4.16 -5.27
C GLY A 68 -5.67 -4.81 -5.38
N HIS A 69 -5.77 -6.05 -5.87
CA HIS A 69 -7.03 -6.79 -5.93
C HIS A 69 -7.20 -7.66 -4.68
N CYS A 70 -8.36 -7.54 -4.05
CA CYS A 70 -8.77 -8.28 -2.86
C CYS A 70 -10.16 -8.87 -3.10
#